data_AF-A0A059CMH2-F1
#
_entry.id   AF-A0A059CMH2-F1
#
_cell.length_a   1.000
_cell.length_b   1.000
_cell.length_c   1.000
_cell.angle_alpha   90.00
_cell.angle_beta   90.00
_cell.angle_gamma   90.00
#
_symmetry.space_group_name_H-M   'P 1'
#
loop_
_entity.id
_entity.type
_entity.pdbx_description
1 polymer ?
#
loop_
_entity_poly.entity_id
_entity_poly.type
_entity_poly.pdbx_seq_one_letter_code
_entity_poly.pdbx_strand_id
1 'polypeptide(L)'
;RTMKVVVELCEIVTTRGARLAAAGIFGILKKPGRDTLRDGEKQRSVIALDGGLFERYTKFRNCVEATFRELLGSEVAENTVIVLLNDGSGIGAALLAASHSQ
;
A
#
# COMPACT_ATOMS: atom_id res chain seq x y z
N ARG A 1 27.26 4.38 -21.95
CA ARG A 1 26.61 3.06 -22.17
C ARG A 1 26.20 2.42 -20.84
N THR A 2 27.09 2.35 -19.84
CA THR A 2 26.85 1.75 -18.51
C THR A 2 25.69 2.37 -17.71
N MET A 3 25.54 3.71 -17.72
CA MET A 3 24.46 4.37 -16.97
C MET A 3 23.06 3.96 -17.42
N LYS A 4 22.85 3.65 -18.72
CA LYS A 4 21.55 3.18 -19.21
C LYS A 4 21.19 1.82 -18.63
N VAL A 5 22.16 0.90 -18.60
CA VAL A 5 21.99 -0.45 -18.03
C VAL A 5 21.67 -0.39 -16.54
N VAL A 6 22.32 0.51 -15.79
CA VAL A 6 22.04 0.68 -14.35
C VAL A 6 20.61 1.18 -14.13
N VAL A 7 20.15 2.16 -14.92
CA VAL A 7 18.77 2.67 -14.80
C VAL A 7 17.75 1.58 -15.13
N GLU A 8 17.96 0.82 -16.19
CA GLU A 8 17.08 -0.31 -16.58
C GLU A 8 17.02 -1.38 -15.49
N LEU A 9 18.16 -1.75 -14.90
CA LEU A 9 18.21 -2.71 -13.79
C LEU A 9 17.42 -2.20 -12.58
N CYS A 10 17.62 -0.94 -12.19
CA CYS A 10 16.87 -0.33 -11.10
C CYS A 10 15.36 -0.33 -11.36
N GLU A 11 14.93 -0.09 -12.60
CA GLU A 11 13.52 -0.16 -12.98
C GLU A 11 12.96 -1.59 -12.85
N ILE A 12 13.68 -2.61 -13.31
CA ILE A 12 13.27 -4.01 -13.15
C ILE A 12 13.12 -4.38 -11.67
N VAL A 13 14.11 -4.04 -10.85
CA VAL A 13 14.09 -4.33 -9.41
C VAL A 13 12.95 -3.59 -8.71
N THR A 14 12.78 -2.30 -9.02
CA THR A 14 11.72 -1.45 -8.44
C THR A 14 10.34 -1.98 -8.79
N THR A 15 10.09 -2.28 -10.06
CA THR A 15 8.80 -2.81 -10.52
C THR A 15 8.49 -4.15 -9.85
N ARG A 16 9.46 -5.08 -9.79
CA ARG A 16 9.26 -6.37 -9.11
C ARG A 16 8.93 -6.17 -7.63
N GLY A 17 9.70 -5.33 -6.93
CA GLY A 17 9.50 -5.05 -5.51
C GLY A 17 8.13 -4.45 -5.23
N ALA A 18 7.72 -3.47 -6.04
CA ALA A 18 6.42 -2.81 -5.93
C ALA A 18 5.26 -3.78 -6.17
N ARG A 19 5.34 -4.63 -7.22
CA ARG A 19 4.30 -5.63 -7.51
C ARG A 19 4.14 -6.65 -6.39
N LEU A 20 5.27 -7.14 -5.84
CA LEU A 20 5.24 -8.10 -4.73
C LEU A 20 4.68 -7.48 -3.45
N ALA A 21 5.03 -6.22 -3.13
CA ALA A 21 4.47 -5.50 -2.00
C ALA A 21 2.95 -5.32 -2.15
N ALA A 22 2.49 -4.88 -3.34
CA ALA A 22 1.06 -4.75 -3.64
C ALA A 22 0.31 -6.07 -3.50
N ALA A 23 0.88 -7.19 -3.98
CA ALA A 23 0.30 -8.53 -3.82
C ALA A 23 0.20 -8.96 -2.35
N GLY A 24 1.19 -8.62 -1.52
CA GLY A 24 1.14 -8.85 -0.08
C GLY A 24 0.00 -8.09 0.60
N ILE A 25 -0.13 -6.79 0.29
CA ILE A 25 -1.22 -5.94 0.80
C ILE A 25 -2.58 -6.48 0.34
N PHE A 26 -2.68 -6.91 -0.92
CA PHE A 26 -3.89 -7.54 -1.47
C PHE A 26 -4.24 -8.82 -0.69
N GLY A 27 -3.26 -9.66 -0.37
CA GLY A 27 -3.46 -10.84 0.48
C GLY A 27 -4.02 -10.49 1.86
N ILE A 28 -3.58 -9.37 2.45
CA ILE A 28 -4.10 -8.87 3.72
C ILE A 28 -5.57 -8.44 3.59
N LEU A 29 -5.97 -7.80 2.49
CA LEU A 29 -7.38 -7.45 2.24
C LEU A 29 -8.26 -8.67 1.98
N LYS A 30 -7.70 -9.71 1.35
CA LYS A 30 -8.42 -10.96 1.10
C LYS A 30 -8.76 -11.71 2.38
N LYS A 31 -7.90 -11.63 3.40
CA LYS A 31 -8.11 -12.32 4.68
C LYS A 31 -9.43 -11.95 5.39
N PRO A 32 -9.81 -10.67 5.55
CA PRO A 32 -11.12 -10.25 6.05
C PRO A 32 -12.23 -10.25 4.98
N GLY A 33 -11.93 -10.62 3.72
CA GLY A 33 -12.86 -10.59 2.59
C GLY A 33 -13.25 -9.17 2.18
N ARG A 34 -12.25 -8.28 2.11
CA ARG A 34 -12.33 -6.89 1.64
C ARG A 34 -11.77 -6.71 0.22
N ASP A 35 -11.41 -7.81 -0.45
CA ASP A 35 -10.99 -7.86 -1.85
C ASP A 35 -12.17 -7.89 -2.84
N THR A 36 -13.40 -8.02 -2.34
CA THR A 36 -14.64 -8.04 -3.12
C THR A 36 -15.70 -7.17 -2.47
N LEU A 37 -16.62 -6.62 -3.27
CA LEU A 37 -17.83 -5.99 -2.72
C LEU A 37 -18.82 -7.05 -2.25
N ARG A 38 -19.47 -6.80 -1.12
CA ARG A 38 -20.60 -7.60 -0.64
C ARG A 38 -21.88 -6.84 -0.97
N ASP A 39 -22.90 -7.55 -1.42
CA ASP A 39 -24.19 -6.95 -1.76
C ASP A 39 -24.73 -6.10 -0.60
N GLY A 40 -24.95 -4.82 -0.88
CA GLY A 40 -25.48 -3.84 0.08
C GLY A 40 -24.47 -3.09 0.94
N GLU A 41 -23.17 -3.41 0.89
CA GLU A 41 -22.15 -2.75 1.72
C GLU A 41 -21.04 -2.08 0.89
N LYS A 42 -21.06 -0.75 0.80
CA LYS A 42 -19.87 0.03 0.39
C LYS A 42 -18.89 0.11 1.57
N GLN A 43 -18.13 -0.96 1.79
CA GLN A 43 -17.10 -0.99 2.84
C GLN A 43 -15.86 -0.23 2.39
N ARG A 44 -15.68 0.99 2.90
CA ARG A 44 -14.44 1.76 2.68
C ARG A 44 -13.28 1.10 3.42
N SER A 45 -12.21 0.80 2.69
CA SER A 45 -10.96 0.28 3.25
C SER A 45 -9.87 1.35 3.21
N VAL A 46 -9.15 1.52 4.30
CA VAL A 46 -8.02 2.45 4.40
C VAL A 46 -6.79 1.66 4.81
N ILE A 47 -5.72 1.84 4.04
CA ILE A 47 -4.42 1.20 4.26
C ILE A 47 -3.43 2.30 4.58
N ALA A 48 -2.99 2.34 5.83
CA ALA A 48 -1.91 3.22 6.25
C ALA A 48 -0.55 2.61 5.84
N LEU A 49 0.23 3.36 5.07
CA LEU A 49 1.60 3.02 4.73
C LEU A 49 2.55 4.05 5.33
N ASP A 50 3.65 3.57 5.88
CA ASP A 50 4.78 4.37 6.37
C ASP A 50 6.06 3.81 5.75
N GLY A 51 7.07 4.67 5.59
CA GLY A 51 8.40 4.29 5.14
C GLY A 51 8.95 5.15 4.01
N GLY A 52 10.24 5.49 4.11
CA GLY A 52 10.93 6.39 3.19
C GLY A 52 10.91 5.95 1.71
N LEU A 53 10.80 4.64 1.43
CA LEU A 53 10.69 4.13 0.07
C LEU A 53 9.37 4.54 -0.59
N PHE A 54 8.25 4.34 0.11
CA PHE A 54 6.93 4.73 -0.38
C PHE A 54 6.76 6.25 -0.35
N GLU A 55 7.35 6.94 0.64
CA GLU A 55 7.33 8.41 0.76
C GLU A 55 8.12 9.12 -0.35
N ARG A 56 9.31 8.63 -0.70
CA ARG A 56 10.26 9.43 -1.51
C ARG A 56 10.48 8.90 -2.91
N TYR A 57 10.18 7.62 -3.17
CA TYR A 57 10.37 7.03 -4.48
C TYR A 57 9.06 6.92 -5.27
N THR A 58 8.71 7.98 -6.00
CA THR A 58 7.44 8.08 -6.75
C THR A 58 7.23 6.95 -7.76
N LYS A 59 8.28 6.44 -8.44
CA LYS A 59 8.14 5.29 -9.35
C LYS A 59 7.67 4.03 -8.61
N PHE A 60 8.21 3.79 -7.42
CA PHE A 60 7.79 2.67 -6.58
C PHE A 60 6.34 2.85 -6.12
N ARG A 61 5.99 4.02 -5.58
CA ARG A 61 4.61 4.35 -5.16
C ARG A 61 3.60 4.11 -6.28
N ASN A 62 3.84 4.72 -7.44
CA ASN A 62 2.93 4.62 -8.58
C ASN A 62 2.78 3.16 -9.05
N CYS A 63 3.86 2.38 -9.02
CA CYS A 63 3.81 0.97 -9.38
C CYS A 63 3.01 0.14 -8.36
N VAL A 64 3.15 0.42 -7.06
CA VAL A 64 2.33 -0.20 -6.00
C VAL A 64 0.85 0.12 -6.23
N GLU A 65 0.48 1.40 -6.36
CA GLU A 65 -0.91 1.83 -6.54
C GLU A 65 -1.53 1.27 -7.83
N ALA A 66 -0.78 1.27 -8.93
CA ALA A 66 -1.24 0.71 -10.20
C ALA A 66 -1.47 -0.81 -10.12
N THR A 67 -0.51 -1.54 -9.55
CA THR A 67 -0.64 -2.99 -9.38
C THR A 67 -1.75 -3.34 -8.41
N PHE A 68 -1.95 -2.52 -7.38
CA PHE A 68 -3.00 -2.72 -6.41
C PHE A 68 -4.40 -2.54 -7.01
N ARG A 69 -4.57 -1.50 -7.85
CA ARG A 69 -5.79 -1.31 -8.65
C ARG A 69 -6.03 -2.44 -9.65
N GLU A 70 -4.96 -2.95 -10.28
CA GLU A 70 -5.02 -4.13 -11.16
C GLU A 70 -5.54 -5.37 -10.42
N LEU A 71 -5.06 -5.62 -9.19
CA LEU A 71 -5.43 -6.80 -8.40
C LEU A 71 -6.85 -6.73 -7.82
N LEU A 72 -7.31 -5.54 -7.40
CA LEU A 72 -8.63 -5.36 -6.79
C LEU A 72 -9.77 -5.20 -7.81
N GLY A 73 -9.46 -4.79 -9.04
CA GLY A 73 -10.47 -4.32 -9.98
C GLY A 73 -10.97 -2.91 -9.65
N SER A 74 -11.58 -2.24 -10.63
CA SER A 74 -11.97 -0.82 -10.53
C SER A 74 -12.93 -0.53 -9.38
N GLU A 75 -13.95 -1.38 -9.20
CA GLU A 75 -15.04 -1.16 -8.25
C GLU A 75 -14.59 -1.21 -6.78
N VAL A 76 -13.73 -2.17 -6.44
CA VAL A 76 -13.17 -2.32 -5.07
C VAL A 76 -12.06 -1.29 -4.84
N ALA A 77 -11.26 -1.00 -5.86
CA ALA A 77 -10.18 -0.03 -5.78
C ALA A 77 -10.69 1.40 -5.51
N GLU A 78 -11.85 1.79 -6.04
CA GLU A 78 -12.48 3.08 -5.75
C GLU A 78 -12.85 3.25 -4.26
N ASN A 79 -13.15 2.15 -3.58
CA ASN A 79 -13.50 2.15 -2.16
C ASN A 79 -12.28 1.88 -1.26
N THR A 80 -11.09 1.72 -1.82
CA THR A 80 -9.85 1.42 -1.09
C THR A 80 -8.84 2.55 -1.23
N VAL A 81 -8.45 3.15 -0.11
CA VAL A 81 -7.53 4.29 -0.08
C VAL A 81 -6.23 3.90 0.61
N ILE A 82 -5.12 4.13 -0.07
CA ILE A 82 -3.78 4.07 0.53
C ILE A 82 -3.42 5.46 1.03
N VAL A 83 -3.05 5.57 2.31
CA VAL A 83 -2.69 6.83 2.96
C VAL A 83 -1.25 6.72 3.46
N LEU A 84 -0.42 7.69 3.08
CA LEU A 84 0.91 7.86 3.67
C LEU A 84 0.76 8.47 5.07
N LEU A 85 1.27 7.78 6.09
CA LEU A 85 1.40 8.29 7.45
C LEU A 85 2.87 8.40 7.79
N ASN A 86 3.32 9.62 8.07
CA ASN A 86 4.66 9.85 8.58
C ASN A 86 4.64 9.70 10.11
N ASP A 87 5.46 8.80 10.63
CA ASP A 87 5.59 8.53 12.08
C ASP A 87 4.29 8.01 12.72
N GLY A 88 3.54 7.20 11.98
CA GLY A 88 2.27 6.64 12.45
C GLY A 88 2.44 5.73 13.68
N SER A 89 3.61 5.08 13.80
CA SER A 89 3.92 4.21 14.93
C SER A 89 4.12 4.96 16.24
N GLY A 90 4.78 6.13 16.23
CA GLY A 90 5.00 6.95 17.43
C GLY A 90 3.69 7.47 18.01
N ILE A 91 2.84 8.07 17.16
CA ILE A 91 1.52 8.55 17.57
C ILE A 91 0.62 7.38 18.01
N GLY A 92 0.63 6.27 17.27
CA GLY A 92 -0.14 5.08 17.61
C GLY A 92 0.23 4.51 18.99
N ALA A 93 1.53 4.44 19.30
CA ALA A 93 2.00 4.00 20.60
C ALA A 93 1.54 4.91 21.74
N ALA A 94 1.58 6.24 21.54
CA ALA A 94 1.11 7.20 22.54
C ALA A 94 -0.40 7.09 22.79
N LEU A 95 -1.20 6.93 21.72
CA LEU A 95 -2.65 6.74 21.85
C LEU A 95 -3.01 5.45 22.59
N LEU A 96 -2.30 4.35 22.28
CA LEU A 96 -2.47 3.09 23.00
C LEU A 96 -2.12 3.24 24.48
N ALA A 97 -0.99 3.89 24.80
CA ALA A 97 -0.61 4.16 26.19
C ALA A 97 -1.66 4.99 26.95
N ALA A 98 -2.21 6.03 26.31
CA ALA A 98 -3.28 6.85 26.88
C ALA A 98 -4.57 6.05 27.15
N SER A 99 -4.94 5.12 26.26
CA SER A 99 -6.11 4.26 26.46
C SER A 99 -5.94 3.23 27.58
N HIS A 100 -4.71 3.01 28.03
CA HIS A 100 -4.33 2.11 29.12
C HIS A 100 -3.78 2.86 30.34
N SER A 101 -4.07 4.16 30.48
CA SER A 101 -3.65 4.91 31.67
C SER A 101 -4.36 4.37 32.92
N GLN A 102 -3.60 4.19 34.00
CA GLN A 102 -4.16 3.91 35.32
C GLN A 102 -4.83 5.14 35.95
#